data_AF-A0ABD4KXG9-F1
#
_entry.id   AF-A0ABD4KXG9-F1
#
_cell.length_a   1.000
_cell.length_b   1.000
_cell.length_c   1.000
_cell.angle_alpha   90.00
_cell.angle_beta   90.00
_cell.angle_gamma   90.00
#
_symmetry.space_group_name_H-M   'P 1'
#
loop_
_entity.id
_entity.type
_entity.pdbx_description
1 polymer ?
#
loop_
_entity_poly.entity_id
_entity_poly.type
_entity_poly.pdbx_seq_one_letter_code
_entity_poly.pdbx_strand_id
1 'polypeptide(L)' 'MQGLTPICPYCGQFSRKVGGDAIYPHRPDLYHKTFYQCAPCDAHVGTHPGTDKPLGRLAIQICESGALHD' A
#
# COMPACT_ATOMS: atom_id res chain seq x y z
N MET A 1 -9.14 -17.58 -2.22
CA MET A 1 -8.61 -16.28 -2.71
C MET A 1 -9.11 -15.19 -1.76
N GLN A 2 -8.33 -14.82 -0.75
CA GLN A 2 -8.57 -13.63 0.07
C GLN A 2 -7.19 -13.13 0.52
N GLY A 3 -6.50 -12.39 -0.35
CA GLY A 3 -5.32 -11.63 0.07
C GLY A 3 -5.80 -10.56 1.03
N LEU A 4 -5.35 -10.59 2.29
CA LEU A 4 -5.70 -9.57 3.28
C LEU A 4 -5.34 -8.20 2.72
N THR A 5 -6.33 -7.38 2.37
CA THR A 5 -6.13 -5.97 2.06
C THR A 5 -5.69 -5.27 3.34
N PRO A 6 -4.43 -4.81 3.44
CA PRO A 6 -3.95 -4.21 4.68
C PRO A 6 -4.71 -2.90 4.93
N ILE A 7 -5.16 -2.73 6.17
CA ILE A 7 -5.77 -1.48 6.63
C ILE A 7 -4.64 -0.46 6.82
N CYS A 8 -4.85 0.75 6.31
CA CYS A 8 -3.94 1.85 6.51
C CYS A 8 -3.93 2.24 8.00
N PRO A 9 -2.77 2.22 8.67
CA PRO A 9 -2.69 2.57 10.09
C PRO A 9 -2.92 4.07 10.35
N TYR A 10 -2.93 4.90 9.30
CA TYR A 10 -3.07 6.35 9.41
C TYR A 10 -4.53 6.82 9.32
N CYS A 11 -5.32 6.28 8.38
CA CYS A 11 -6.70 6.70 8.17
C CYS A 11 -7.74 5.60 8.46
N GLY A 12 -7.30 4.40 8.84
CA GLY A 12 -8.17 3.24 9.10
C GLY A 12 -8.87 2.68 7.86
N GLN A 13 -8.57 3.18 6.65
CA GLN A 13 -9.20 2.72 5.41
C GLN A 13 -8.47 1.52 4.79
N PHE A 14 -9.19 0.72 4.00
CA PHE A 14 -8.59 -0.39 3.25
C PHE A 14 -7.66 0.12 2.14
N SER A 15 -6.48 -0.48 2.04
CA SER A 15 -5.55 -0.21 0.95
C SER A 15 -5.96 -0.96 -0.32
N ARG A 16 -5.82 -0.31 -1.48
CA ARG A 16 -6.08 -0.92 -2.79
C ARG A 16 -4.85 -1.66 -3.30
N LYS A 17 -5.04 -2.81 -3.94
CA LYS A 17 -3.96 -3.52 -4.64
C LYS A 17 -3.61 -2.77 -5.93
N VAL A 18 -2.34 -2.42 -6.10
CA VAL A 18 -1.79 -1.70 -7.26
C VAL A 18 -0.49 -2.37 -7.74
N GLY A 19 -0.13 -2.13 -9.00
CA GLY A 19 1.14 -2.57 -9.56
C GLY A 19 2.31 -1.68 -9.15
N GLY A 20 3.53 -2.16 -9.32
CA GLY A 20 4.75 -1.39 -9.03
C GLY A 20 5.00 -0.23 -10.00
N ASP A 21 4.38 -0.26 -11.16
CA ASP A 21 4.35 0.84 -12.13
C ASP A 21 3.60 2.06 -11.61
N ALA A 22 2.48 1.85 -10.90
CA ALA A 22 1.70 2.93 -10.31
C ALA A 22 2.45 3.63 -9.15
N ILE A 23 3.29 2.88 -8.44
CA ILE A 23 4.04 3.39 -7.28
C ILE A 23 5.43 3.90 -7.67
N TYR A 24 6.16 3.15 -8.49
CA TYR A 24 7.52 3.42 -8.87
C TYR A 24 7.66 3.46 -10.41
N PRO A 25 7.06 4.44 -11.11
CA PRO A 25 7.08 4.53 -12.58
C PRO A 25 8.48 4.73 -13.18
N HIS A 26 9.51 4.96 -12.34
CA HIS A 26 10.89 5.06 -12.76
C HIS A 26 11.71 3.79 -12.48
N ARG A 27 11.07 2.71 -12.00
CA ARG A 27 11.70 1.44 -11.64
C ARG A 27 11.00 0.27 -12.34
N PRO A 28 11.30 0.03 -13.63
CA PRO A 28 10.68 -1.04 -14.41
C PRO A 28 10.92 -2.44 -13.81
N ASP A 29 12.04 -2.60 -13.10
CA ASP A 29 12.38 -3.79 -12.30
C ASP A 29 11.37 -4.09 -11.18
N LEU A 30 10.49 -3.16 -10.82
CA LEU A 30 9.44 -3.34 -9.80
C LEU A 30 8.03 -3.47 -10.38
N TYR A 31 7.83 -3.28 -11.69
CA TYR A 31 6.49 -3.25 -12.30
C TYR A 31 5.72 -4.56 -12.13
N HIS A 32 6.42 -5.68 -12.18
CA HIS A 32 5.84 -7.00 -11.99
C HIS A 32 5.47 -7.31 -10.52
N LYS A 33 5.85 -6.43 -9.58
CA LYS A 33 5.53 -6.61 -8.15
C LYS A 33 4.17 -6.01 -7.82
N THR A 34 3.52 -6.63 -6.84
CA THR A 34 2.26 -6.16 -6.28
C THR A 34 2.52 -5.31 -5.05
N PHE A 35 1.78 -4.21 -4.94
CA PHE A 35 1.77 -3.33 -3.79
C PHE A 35 0.34 -3.09 -3.32
N TYR A 36 0.19 -2.65 -2.09
CA TYR A 36 -1.05 -2.08 -1.57
C TYR A 36 -0.83 -0.61 -1.29
N GLN A 37 -1.70 0.25 -1.82
CA GLN A 37 -1.62 1.70 -1.65
C GLN A 37 -2.89 2.24 -0.99
N CYS A 38 -2.71 3.16 -0.06
CA CYS A 38 -3.71 4.09 0.40
C CYS A 38 -3.48 5.44 -0.29
N ALA A 39 -4.29 5.74 -1.31
CA ALA A 39 -4.19 6.99 -2.06
C ALA A 39 -4.31 8.28 -1.20
N PRO A 40 -5.23 8.38 -0.21
CA PRO A 40 -5.37 9.63 0.55
C PRO A 40 -4.21 9.91 1.52
N CYS A 41 -3.46 8.88 1.93
CA CYS A 41 -2.29 9.04 2.83
C CYS A 41 -0.96 8.99 2.08
N ASP A 42 -1.02 8.83 0.75
CA ASP A 42 0.04 8.31 -0.10
C ASP A 42 0.88 7.26 0.64
N ALA A 43 0.21 6.26 1.22
CA ALA A 43 0.84 5.23 2.01
C ALA A 43 0.91 3.94 1.16
N HIS A 44 1.99 3.16 1.19
CA HIS A 44 2.03 1.89 0.47
C HIS A 44 2.86 0.81 1.15
N VAL A 45 2.63 -0.45 0.75
CA VAL A 45 3.40 -1.61 1.19
C VAL A 45 3.55 -2.62 0.05
N GLY A 46 4.75 -3.13 -0.15
CA GLY A 46 4.99 -4.22 -1.10
C GLY A 46 4.56 -5.58 -0.55
N THR A 47 4.34 -6.55 -1.43
CA THR A 47 4.07 -7.93 -1.04
C THR A 47 5.30 -8.84 -1.20
N HIS A 48 5.32 -9.97 -0.49
CA HIS A 48 6.32 -11.00 -0.69
C HIS A 48 6.20 -11.61 -2.10
N PRO A 49 7.33 -11.89 -2.79
CA PRO A 49 7.31 -12.47 -4.13
C PRO A 49 6.46 -13.74 -4.20
N GLY A 50 5.58 -13.83 -5.19
CA GLY A 50 4.70 -15.00 -5.37
C GLY A 50 3.53 -15.09 -4.39
N THR A 51 3.30 -14.06 -3.55
CA THR A 51 2.16 -14.02 -2.62
C THR A 51 1.53 -12.64 -2.52
N ASP A 52 0.32 -12.59 -1.98
CA ASP A 52 -0.36 -11.35 -1.60
C ASP A 52 -0.05 -10.91 -0.15
N LYS A 53 0.91 -11.56 0.52
CA LYS A 53 1.27 -11.22 1.91
C LYS A 53 2.05 -9.91 1.94
N PRO A 54 1.60 -8.88 2.67
CA PRO A 54 2.34 -7.63 2.79
C PRO A 54 3.66 -7.86 3.55
N LEU A 55 4.73 -7.18 3.10
CA LEU A 55 6.07 -7.22 3.70
C LEU A 55 6.12 -6.58 5.11
N GLY A 56 5.08 -5.84 5.50
CA GLY A 56 5.03 -5.12 6.77
C GLY A 56 3.83 -4.16 6.86
N ARG A 57 3.99 -3.09 7.64
CA ARG A 57 3.05 -1.95 7.67
C ARG A 57 3.33 -1.00 6.50
N LEU A 58 2.32 -0.23 6.08
CA LEU A 58 2.49 0.80 5.04
C LEU A 58 3.57 1.81 5.46
N ALA A 59 4.53 2.09 4.58
CA ALA A 59 5.82 2.71 4.91
C ALA A 59 6.02 4.14 4.38
N ILE A 60 4.96 4.84 3.98
CA ILE A 60 5.00 6.28 3.65
C ILE A 60 3.84 7.01 4.30
N GLN A 61 4.07 8.28 4.65
CA GLN A 61 3.12 9.15 5.33
C GLN A 61 3.18 10.57 4.75
N ILE A 62 2.17 10.93 3.96
CA ILE A 62 1.70 12.31 3.78
C ILE A 62 0.17 12.26 3.93
N CYS A 63 -0.31 12.55 5.13
CA CYS A 63 -1.73 12.51 5.45
C CYS A 63 -2.17 13.90 5.94
N GLU A 64 -2.85 14.66 5.08
CA GLU A 64 -3.50 15.94 5.45
C GLU A 64 -4.87 15.70 6.11
N SER A 65 -5.42 14.49 6.01
CA SER A 65 -6.63 14.12 6.74
C SER A 65 -6.26 13.76 8.17
N GLY A 66 -6.56 14.68 9.08
CA GLY A 66 -6.62 14.45 10.52
C GLY A 66 -7.38 13.16 10.80
N ALA A 67 -6.65 12.15 11.24
CA ALA A 67 -7.23 10.98 11.84
C ALA A 67 -7.74 11.41 13.22
N LEU A 68 -8.96 11.95 13.24
CA LEU A 68 -9.83 11.90 14.42
C LEU A 68 -10.02 10.42 14.73
N HIS A 69 -9.13 9.88 15.55
CA HIS A 69 -9.40 8.70 16.34
C HIS A 69 -10.00 9.25 17.63
N ASP A 70 -11.33 9.13 17.75
CA ASP A 70 -12.00 9.07 19.05
C ASP A 70 -11.68 7.72 19.71
#